data_AF-A0A1E7EV75-F1
#
_entry.id   AF-A0A1E7EV75-F1
#
_cell.length_a   1.000
_cell.length_b   1.000
_cell.length_c   1.000
_cell.angle_alpha   90.00
_cell.angle_beta   90.00
_cell.angle_gamma   90.00
#
_symmetry.space_group_name_H-M   'P 1'
#
loop_
_entity.id
_entity.type
_entity.pdbx_description
1 polymer ?
#
loop_
_entity_poly.entity_id
_entity_poly.type
_entity_poly.pdbx_seq_one_letter_code
_entity_poly.pdbx_strand_id
1 'polypeptide(L)'
;MSSTKETRRASIRASIASGDGGIDLTNCDEATREILKDFDFDKNGYISKDEVTMGANLFQKSLKENEQFKKMIYCLILGYFVFCLTLGGLTYGIIKANEQVRVNPLTGIATTTGGDAVMKTAPALVVLEDTSIHNISIEDLNALEKIVLGGTISFNVMGFARKEDETVILVQGGSLTFNMDGLFNHTGVEPALLFDHVSDGERELQFGSFVSWSNSVSAWFKKL
;
A
#
# COMPACT_ATOMS: atom_id res chain seq x y z
N MET A 1 -40.03 -29.99 47.46
CA MET A 1 -39.40 -30.82 46.39
C MET A 1 -40.12 -32.14 46.08
N SER A 2 -41.05 -32.65 46.92
CA SER A 2 -41.76 -33.92 46.65
C SER A 2 -42.90 -33.80 45.62
N SER A 3 -43.66 -32.70 45.65
CA SER A 3 -44.86 -32.51 44.81
C SER A 3 -44.56 -32.48 43.30
N THR A 4 -43.42 -31.93 42.87
CA THR A 4 -43.07 -31.81 41.44
C THR A 4 -42.80 -33.16 40.77
N LYS A 5 -42.34 -34.17 41.52
CA LYS A 5 -42.06 -35.52 40.97
C LYS A 5 -43.34 -36.32 40.74
N GLU A 6 -44.35 -36.16 41.59
CA GLU A 6 -45.62 -36.86 41.42
C GLU A 6 -46.46 -36.28 40.28
N THR A 7 -46.50 -34.94 40.15
CA THR A 7 -47.19 -34.29 39.02
C THR A 7 -46.57 -34.70 37.68
N ARG A 8 -45.24 -34.87 37.60
CA ARG A 8 -44.55 -35.34 36.39
C ARG A 8 -44.84 -36.81 36.07
N ARG A 9 -44.94 -37.67 37.08
CA ARG A 9 -45.31 -39.09 36.87
C ARG A 9 -46.76 -39.24 36.41
N ALA A 10 -47.65 -38.35 36.84
CA ALA A 10 -49.04 -38.32 36.40
C ALA A 10 -49.17 -37.89 34.93
N SER A 11 -48.41 -36.89 34.48
CA SER A 11 -48.44 -36.45 33.07
C SER A 11 -47.84 -37.50 32.12
N ILE A 12 -46.77 -38.19 32.51
CA ILE A 12 -46.19 -39.30 31.73
C ILE A 12 -47.16 -40.47 31.62
N ARG A 13 -47.87 -40.82 32.70
CA ARG A 13 -48.89 -41.87 32.64
C ARG A 13 -50.09 -41.48 31.77
N ALA A 14 -50.45 -40.19 31.76
CA ALA A 14 -51.51 -39.68 30.89
C ALA A 14 -51.11 -39.73 29.40
N SER A 15 -49.87 -39.39 29.04
CA SER A 15 -49.38 -39.45 27.66
C SER A 15 -49.24 -40.89 27.14
N ILE A 16 -48.84 -41.83 28.00
CA ILE A 16 -48.81 -43.27 27.68
C ILE A 16 -50.24 -43.80 27.48
N ALA A 17 -51.19 -43.38 28.33
CA ALA A 17 -52.59 -43.78 28.23
C ALA A 17 -53.29 -43.18 26.99
N SER A 18 -52.85 -42.03 26.49
CA SER A 18 -53.37 -41.41 25.26
C SER A 18 -52.80 -42.01 23.97
N GLY A 19 -51.95 -43.05 24.04
CA GLY A 19 -51.43 -43.73 22.86
C GLY A 19 -50.41 -42.92 22.06
N ASP A 20 -49.74 -41.96 22.72
CA ASP A 20 -48.88 -41.00 22.04
C ASP A 20 -47.55 -41.60 21.54
N GLY A 21 -47.26 -42.87 21.83
CA GLY A 21 -46.20 -43.64 21.15
C GLY A 21 -44.78 -43.07 21.26
N GLY A 22 -44.46 -42.40 22.37
CA GLY A 22 -43.10 -41.99 22.69
C GLY A 22 -42.32 -43.08 23.44
N ILE A 23 -41.05 -42.80 23.74
CA ILE A 23 -40.09 -43.77 24.26
C ILE A 23 -39.67 -43.36 25.68
N ASP A 24 -39.89 -44.24 26.66
CA ASP A 24 -39.42 -44.06 28.04
C ASP A 24 -37.97 -44.53 28.18
N LEU A 25 -37.05 -43.60 28.46
CA LEU A 25 -35.62 -43.85 28.58
C LEU A 25 -35.27 -44.79 29.75
N THR A 26 -36.16 -44.91 30.74
CA THR A 26 -35.94 -45.78 31.91
C THR A 26 -36.08 -47.26 31.58
N ASN A 27 -36.84 -47.59 30.53
CA ASN A 27 -37.04 -48.96 30.05
C ASN A 27 -36.08 -49.36 28.92
N CYS A 28 -35.27 -48.42 28.42
CA CYS A 28 -34.25 -48.70 27.41
C CYS A 28 -32.98 -49.30 28.04
N ASP A 29 -32.31 -50.17 27.28
CA ASP A 29 -30.97 -50.66 27.60
C ASP A 29 -29.95 -49.51 27.71
N GLU A 30 -28.87 -49.70 28.46
CA GLU A 30 -27.93 -48.63 28.82
C GLU A 30 -27.28 -47.98 27.60
N ALA A 31 -26.92 -48.78 26.59
CA ALA A 31 -26.34 -48.28 25.33
C ALA A 31 -27.34 -47.40 24.53
N THR A 32 -28.59 -47.86 24.44
CA THR A 32 -29.66 -47.13 23.72
C THR A 32 -30.05 -45.85 24.46
N ARG A 33 -30.06 -45.89 25.79
CA ARG A 33 -30.32 -44.74 26.67
C ARG A 33 -29.25 -43.66 26.49
N GLU A 34 -27.99 -44.03 26.33
CA GLU A 34 -26.90 -43.07 26.10
C GLU A 34 -27.08 -42.31 24.78
N ILE A 35 -27.43 -43.01 23.70
CA ILE A 35 -27.65 -42.40 22.38
C ILE A 35 -28.90 -41.50 22.37
N LEU A 36 -29.96 -41.94 23.05
CA LEU A 36 -31.25 -41.22 23.09
C LEU A 36 -31.24 -40.03 24.05
N LYS A 37 -30.31 -39.96 25.01
CA LYS A 37 -30.16 -38.79 25.90
C LYS A 37 -29.98 -37.48 25.14
N ASP A 38 -29.32 -37.51 23.97
CA ASP A 38 -29.10 -36.31 23.16
C ASP A 38 -30.36 -35.83 22.43
N PHE A 39 -31.41 -36.67 22.36
CA PHE A 39 -32.70 -36.33 21.77
C PHE A 39 -33.76 -35.89 22.80
N ASP A 40 -33.48 -36.04 24.10
CA ASP A 40 -34.32 -35.55 25.21
C ASP A 40 -33.98 -34.07 25.48
N PHE A 41 -34.60 -33.17 24.71
CA PHE A 41 -34.28 -31.74 24.73
C PHE A 41 -34.71 -31.07 26.03
N ASP A 42 -35.79 -31.54 26.65
CA ASP A 42 -36.32 -30.98 27.90
C ASP A 42 -35.80 -31.70 29.17
N LYS A 43 -35.07 -32.82 29.00
CA LYS A 43 -34.45 -33.63 30.05
C LYS A 43 -35.48 -34.25 31.00
N ASN A 44 -36.65 -34.59 30.50
CA ASN A 44 -37.74 -35.14 31.30
C ASN A 44 -37.63 -36.68 31.46
N GLY A 45 -36.74 -37.35 30.74
CA GLY A 45 -36.56 -38.80 30.75
C GLY A 45 -37.55 -39.58 29.87
N TYR A 46 -38.28 -38.91 28.99
CA TYR A 46 -39.26 -39.46 28.05
C TYR A 46 -39.19 -38.69 26.73
N ILE A 47 -38.94 -39.41 25.64
CA ILE A 47 -38.81 -38.80 24.33
C ILE A 47 -40.17 -38.83 23.63
N SER A 48 -40.72 -37.64 23.42
CA SER A 48 -41.96 -37.42 22.68
C SER A 48 -41.73 -37.55 21.17
N LYS A 49 -42.80 -37.82 20.40
CA LYS A 49 -42.72 -37.84 18.93
C LYS A 49 -42.24 -36.51 18.35
N ASP A 50 -42.63 -35.41 18.97
CA ASP A 50 -42.24 -34.07 18.53
C ASP A 50 -40.72 -33.86 18.66
N GLU A 51 -40.11 -34.32 19.75
CA GLU A 51 -38.65 -34.26 19.93
C GLU A 51 -37.90 -35.13 18.92
N VAL A 52 -38.42 -36.31 18.57
CA VAL A 52 -37.86 -37.14 17.49
C VAL A 52 -37.94 -36.43 16.14
N THR A 53 -39.09 -35.82 15.82
CA THR A 53 -39.25 -35.07 14.56
C THR A 53 -38.37 -33.82 14.53
N MET A 54 -38.19 -33.14 15.66
CA MET A 54 -37.30 -31.99 15.81
C MET A 54 -35.84 -32.40 15.63
N GLY A 55 -35.40 -33.51 16.23
CA GLY A 55 -34.07 -34.08 16.04
C GLY A 55 -33.81 -34.46 14.57
N ALA A 56 -34.77 -35.10 13.91
CA ALA A 56 -34.68 -35.42 12.48
C ALA A 56 -34.60 -34.16 11.60
N ASN A 57 -35.36 -33.11 11.92
CA ASN A 57 -35.32 -31.84 11.19
C ASN A 57 -33.99 -31.12 11.40
N LEU A 58 -33.48 -31.06 12.63
CA LEU A 58 -32.16 -30.51 12.95
C LEU A 58 -31.04 -31.26 12.22
N PHE A 59 -31.12 -32.59 12.13
CA PHE A 59 -30.16 -33.39 11.36
C PHE A 59 -30.24 -33.12 9.86
N GLN A 60 -31.45 -33.02 9.28
CA GLN A 60 -31.60 -32.64 7.87
C GLN A 60 -31.09 -31.23 7.60
N LYS A 61 -31.31 -30.29 8.53
CA LYS A 61 -30.83 -28.92 8.43
C LYS A 61 -29.31 -28.87 8.48
N SER A 62 -28.66 -29.60 9.40
CA SER A 62 -27.20 -29.65 9.48
C SER A 62 -26.57 -30.27 8.23
N LEU A 63 -27.19 -31.27 7.61
CA LEU A 63 -26.73 -31.81 6.33
C LEU A 63 -26.78 -30.78 5.20
N LYS A 64 -27.86 -29.99 5.11
CA LYS A 64 -28.00 -28.93 4.10
C LYS A 64 -26.97 -27.80 4.32
N GLU A 65 -26.75 -27.40 5.56
CA GLU A 65 -25.74 -26.40 5.92
C GLU A 65 -24.33 -26.90 5.62
N ASN A 66 -24.03 -28.19 5.88
CA ASN A 66 -22.76 -28.81 5.52
C ASN A 66 -22.51 -28.79 4.00
N GLU A 67 -23.56 -28.98 3.18
CA GLU A 67 -23.44 -28.87 1.73
C GLU A 67 -23.10 -27.44 1.29
N GLN A 68 -23.71 -26.44 1.93
CA GLN A 68 -23.41 -25.03 1.68
C GLN A 68 -21.99 -24.66 2.10
N PHE A 69 -21.53 -25.13 3.26
CA PHE A 69 -20.15 -24.93 3.70
C PHE A 69 -19.15 -25.56 2.74
N LYS A 70 -19.43 -26.74 2.21
CA LYS A 70 -18.58 -27.38 1.20
C LYS A 70 -18.46 -26.54 -0.08
N LYS A 71 -19.57 -25.93 -0.55
CA LYS A 71 -19.56 -25.02 -1.71
C LYS A 71 -18.74 -23.76 -1.44
N MET A 72 -18.90 -23.17 -0.26
CA MET A 72 -18.13 -21.99 0.16
C MET A 72 -16.63 -22.27 0.23
N ILE A 73 -16.23 -23.40 0.83
CA ILE A 73 -14.83 -23.83 0.92
C ILE A 73 -14.25 -24.06 -0.47
N TYR A 74 -15.00 -24.71 -1.36
CA TYR A 74 -14.55 -24.93 -2.74
C TYR A 74 -14.34 -23.61 -3.50
N CYS A 75 -15.25 -22.64 -3.34
CA CYS A 75 -15.12 -21.31 -3.91
C CYS A 75 -13.87 -20.59 -3.39
N LEU A 76 -13.56 -20.72 -2.11
CA LEU A 76 -12.39 -20.09 -1.49
C LEU A 76 -11.08 -20.70 -2.00
N ILE A 77 -11.00 -22.03 -2.10
CA ILE A 77 -9.83 -22.72 -2.67
C ILE A 77 -9.63 -22.31 -4.13
N LEU A 78 -10.70 -22.28 -4.94
CA LEU A 78 -10.62 -21.86 -6.33
C LEU A 78 -10.14 -20.41 -6.46
N GLY A 79 -10.67 -19.50 -5.65
CA GLY A 79 -10.23 -18.10 -5.61
C GLY A 79 -8.77 -17.95 -5.22
N TYR A 80 -8.30 -18.74 -4.25
CA TYR A 80 -6.89 -18.77 -3.84
C TYR A 80 -5.96 -19.22 -4.97
N PHE A 81 -6.34 -20.26 -5.72
CA PHE A 81 -5.56 -20.71 -6.88
C PHE A 81 -5.45 -19.62 -7.95
N VAL A 82 -6.56 -18.95 -8.28
CA VAL A 82 -6.56 -17.83 -9.23
C VAL A 82 -5.65 -16.71 -8.74
N PHE A 83 -5.72 -16.38 -7.44
CA PHE A 83 -4.86 -15.36 -6.84
C PHE A 83 -3.37 -15.71 -6.96
N CYS A 84 -2.96 -16.94 -6.63
CA CYS A 84 -1.59 -17.40 -6.80
C CYS A 84 -1.10 -17.32 -8.26
N LEU A 85 -1.96 -17.69 -9.22
CA LEU A 85 -1.64 -17.59 -10.64
C LEU A 85 -1.45 -16.14 -11.09
N THR A 86 -2.31 -15.21 -10.61
CA THR A 86 -2.17 -13.79 -10.96
C THR A 86 -0.89 -13.18 -10.38
N LEU A 87 -0.52 -13.52 -9.14
CA LEU A 87 0.74 -13.08 -8.54
C LEU A 87 1.95 -13.62 -9.31
N GLY A 88 1.95 -14.92 -9.63
CA GLY A 88 3.02 -15.54 -10.40
C GLY A 88 3.15 -14.93 -11.80
N GLY A 89 2.02 -14.67 -12.46
CA GLY A 89 1.99 -14.00 -13.76
C GLY A 89 2.54 -12.57 -13.72
N LEU A 90 2.20 -11.80 -12.68
CA LEU A 90 2.74 -10.45 -12.50
C LEU A 90 4.25 -10.46 -12.27
N THR A 91 4.75 -11.31 -11.37
CA THR A 91 6.19 -11.43 -11.09
C THR A 91 6.95 -11.87 -12.34
N TYR A 92 6.45 -12.86 -13.09
CA TYR A 92 7.05 -13.28 -14.34
C TYR A 92 7.07 -12.16 -15.39
N GLY A 93 5.99 -11.38 -15.49
CA GLY A 93 5.91 -10.22 -16.37
C GLY A 93 6.96 -9.16 -16.04
N ILE A 94 7.16 -8.87 -14.75
CA ILE A 94 8.20 -7.93 -14.29
C ILE A 94 9.60 -8.44 -14.62
N ILE A 95 9.87 -9.72 -14.38
CA ILE A 95 11.18 -10.32 -14.70
C ILE A 95 11.46 -10.22 -16.20
N LYS A 96 10.49 -10.59 -17.04
CA LYS A 96 10.64 -10.53 -18.50
C LYS A 96 10.77 -9.09 -19.03
N ALA A 97 10.11 -8.13 -18.40
CA ALA A 97 10.28 -6.71 -18.71
C ALA A 97 11.68 -6.21 -18.32
N ASN A 98 12.21 -6.64 -17.17
CA ASN A 98 13.53 -6.26 -16.68
C ASN A 98 14.70 -6.98 -17.37
N GLU A 99 14.47 -8.15 -17.97
CA GLU A 99 15.49 -8.88 -18.74
C GLU A 99 16.01 -8.06 -19.94
N GLN A 100 15.25 -7.07 -20.39
CA GLN A 100 15.69 -6.15 -21.45
C GLN A 100 16.78 -5.18 -20.97
N VAL A 101 17.07 -5.07 -19.67
CA VAL A 101 18.10 -4.20 -19.12
C VAL A 101 19.37 -5.02 -18.88
N ARG A 102 20.25 -5.08 -19.89
CA ARG A 102 21.59 -5.64 -19.71
C ARG A 102 22.52 -4.53 -19.21
N VAL A 103 23.00 -4.68 -17.98
CA VAL A 103 24.07 -3.82 -17.44
C VAL A 103 25.40 -4.41 -17.88
N ASN A 104 26.19 -3.64 -18.62
CA ASN A 104 27.54 -4.07 -18.98
C ASN A 104 28.46 -3.90 -17.76
N PRO A 105 29.02 -5.00 -17.21
CA PRO A 105 29.80 -4.94 -15.97
C PRO A 105 31.13 -4.18 -16.11
N LEU A 106 31.61 -3.93 -17.34
CA LEU A 106 32.85 -3.18 -17.57
C LEU A 106 32.64 -1.66 -17.57
N THR A 107 31.47 -1.17 -17.98
CA THR A 107 31.20 0.28 -18.16
C THR A 107 30.18 0.83 -17.17
N GLY A 108 29.44 -0.03 -16.45
CA GLY A 108 28.40 0.39 -15.50
C GLY A 108 27.15 1.00 -16.16
N ILE A 109 27.06 0.95 -17.49
CA ILE A 109 25.96 1.53 -18.26
C ILE A 109 24.90 0.44 -18.51
N ALA A 110 23.66 0.74 -18.15
CA ALA A 110 22.49 -0.08 -18.46
C ALA A 110 22.01 0.24 -19.88
N THR A 111 22.17 -0.71 -20.80
CA THR A 111 21.65 -0.62 -22.17
C THR A 111 20.39 -1.45 -22.30
N THR A 112 19.33 -0.90 -22.89
CA THR A 112 18.12 -1.67 -23.19
C THR A 112 18.32 -2.48 -24.46
N THR A 113 17.72 -3.66 -24.53
CA THR A 113 17.85 -4.56 -25.68
C THR A 113 16.96 -4.04 -26.81
N GLY A 114 17.48 -3.16 -27.66
CA GLY A 114 16.74 -2.59 -28.80
C GLY A 114 17.30 -1.30 -29.42
N GLY A 115 18.29 -0.66 -28.79
CA GLY A 115 18.98 0.49 -29.38
C GLY A 115 19.93 1.13 -28.40
N ASP A 116 20.93 1.84 -28.91
CA ASP A 116 21.97 2.62 -28.19
C ASP A 116 21.41 3.75 -27.30
N ALA A 117 20.16 3.66 -26.87
CA ALA A 117 19.55 4.60 -25.95
C ALA A 117 19.89 4.19 -24.51
N VAL A 118 20.95 4.79 -23.98
CA VAL A 118 21.28 4.75 -22.55
C VAL A 118 20.12 5.32 -21.76
N MET A 119 19.47 4.47 -20.95
CA MET A 119 18.36 4.88 -20.10
C MET A 119 18.92 5.65 -18.91
N LYS A 120 19.08 6.97 -19.04
CA LYS A 120 19.44 7.85 -17.93
C LYS A 120 18.21 7.98 -17.01
N THR A 121 18.25 7.33 -15.85
CA THR A 121 17.25 7.44 -14.78
C THR A 121 17.49 8.61 -13.84
N ALA A 122 18.53 9.41 -14.07
CA ALA A 122 18.69 10.70 -13.40
C ALA A 122 17.77 11.73 -14.09
N PRO A 123 17.09 12.62 -13.35
CA PRO A 123 16.44 13.78 -13.96
C PRO A 123 17.48 14.45 -14.86
N ALA A 124 17.09 14.80 -16.08
CA ALA A 124 17.96 15.43 -17.05
C ALA A 124 18.35 16.83 -16.53
N LEU A 125 19.38 16.87 -15.68
CA LEU A 125 20.04 18.06 -15.18
C LEU A 125 20.74 18.68 -16.39
N VAL A 126 20.10 19.67 -16.99
CA VAL A 126 20.75 20.53 -17.98
C VAL A 126 21.65 21.47 -17.20
N VAL A 127 22.93 21.13 -17.23
CA VAL A 127 24.02 21.94 -16.66
C VAL A 127 24.38 22.99 -17.69
N LEU A 128 24.10 24.26 -17.40
CA LEU A 128 24.68 25.38 -18.14
C LEU A 128 25.92 25.85 -17.38
N GLU A 129 27.08 25.64 -18.00
CA GLU A 129 28.35 26.20 -17.54
C GLU A 129 28.43 27.67 -18.01
N ASP A 130 28.95 28.55 -17.16
CA ASP A 130 29.33 29.94 -17.47
C ASP A 130 28.26 30.86 -18.06
N THR A 131 26.98 30.64 -17.72
CA THR A 131 25.91 31.55 -18.16
C THR A 131 25.54 32.53 -17.04
N SER A 132 25.62 33.83 -17.33
CA SER A 132 25.14 34.89 -16.43
C SER A 132 23.65 34.71 -16.16
N ILE A 133 23.26 34.56 -14.89
CA ILE A 133 21.86 34.36 -14.47
C ILE A 133 20.96 35.51 -14.95
N HIS A 134 21.53 36.71 -15.07
CA HIS A 134 20.82 37.87 -15.57
C HIS A 134 20.37 37.70 -17.04
N ASN A 135 21.12 36.97 -17.86
CA ASN A 135 20.87 36.80 -19.30
C ASN A 135 19.98 35.58 -19.65
N ILE A 136 19.56 34.80 -18.65
CA ILE A 136 18.69 33.63 -18.89
C ILE A 136 17.25 34.12 -19.19
N SER A 137 16.48 33.37 -19.98
CA SER A 137 15.07 33.69 -20.24
C SER A 137 14.23 33.66 -18.94
N ILE A 138 13.04 34.28 -18.93
CA ILE A 138 12.17 34.27 -17.73
C ILE A 138 11.55 32.88 -17.54
N GLU A 139 11.34 32.16 -18.64
CA GLU A 139 10.85 30.79 -18.69
C GLU A 139 11.84 29.85 -18.02
N ASP A 140 13.12 29.93 -18.41
CA ASP A 140 14.24 29.39 -17.63
C ASP A 140 14.64 30.39 -16.54
N LEU A 141 13.71 30.93 -15.79
CA LEU A 141 13.95 31.36 -14.39
C LEU A 141 12.88 30.75 -13.52
N ASN A 142 11.69 30.61 -14.07
CA ASN A 142 10.56 29.98 -13.43
C ASN A 142 10.74 28.47 -13.22
N ALA A 143 11.48 27.78 -14.07
CA ALA A 143 11.76 26.35 -13.92
C ALA A 143 13.01 26.04 -13.04
N LEU A 144 13.54 27.06 -12.34
CA LEU A 144 14.79 26.96 -11.60
C LEU A 144 14.52 26.34 -10.24
N GLU A 145 15.01 25.13 -10.00
CA GLU A 145 14.86 24.50 -8.69
C GLU A 145 16.12 24.66 -7.83
N LYS A 146 17.30 24.67 -8.46
CA LYS A 146 18.57 24.64 -7.74
C LYS A 146 19.64 25.47 -8.43
N ILE A 147 20.44 26.16 -7.64
CA ILE A 147 21.65 26.86 -8.10
C ILE A 147 22.85 26.24 -7.41
N VAL A 148 23.94 26.08 -8.15
CA VAL A 148 25.23 25.68 -7.59
C VAL A 148 26.23 26.79 -7.89
N LEU A 149 27.06 27.16 -6.93
CA LEU A 149 28.09 28.18 -7.08
C LEU A 149 29.44 27.53 -6.77
N GLY A 150 30.42 27.72 -7.66
CA GLY A 150 31.78 27.18 -7.50
C GLY A 150 31.83 25.66 -7.33
N GLY A 151 30.83 24.93 -7.85
CA GLY A 151 30.72 23.47 -7.76
C GLY A 151 30.52 22.90 -6.34
N THR A 152 30.51 23.75 -5.31
CA THR A 152 30.59 23.32 -3.91
C THR A 152 29.40 23.78 -3.09
N ILE A 153 28.90 24.99 -3.35
CA ILE A 153 27.76 25.56 -2.63
C ILE A 153 26.51 25.35 -3.47
N SER A 154 25.43 24.86 -2.88
CA SER A 154 24.16 24.73 -3.61
C SER A 154 22.98 25.23 -2.82
N PHE A 155 22.08 25.95 -3.49
CA PHE A 155 20.89 26.55 -2.91
C PHE A 155 19.64 26.07 -3.64
N ASN A 156 18.59 25.74 -2.88
CA ASN A 156 17.26 25.52 -3.43
C ASN A 156 16.60 26.88 -3.67
N VAL A 157 16.07 27.07 -4.88
CA VAL A 157 15.42 28.31 -5.28
C VAL A 157 13.95 28.24 -4.91
N MET A 158 13.49 29.24 -4.15
CA MET A 158 12.09 29.38 -3.73
C MET A 158 11.32 30.37 -4.60
N GLY A 159 12.03 31.25 -5.30
CA GLY A 159 11.45 32.25 -6.20
C GLY A 159 12.52 33.18 -6.74
N PHE A 160 12.13 34.06 -7.66
CA PHE A 160 13.01 35.07 -8.22
C PHE A 160 12.24 36.37 -8.51
N ALA A 161 12.97 37.48 -8.57
CA ALA A 161 12.51 38.76 -9.05
C ALA A 161 13.59 39.36 -9.94
N ARG A 162 13.22 39.84 -11.13
CA ARG A 162 14.15 40.48 -12.06
C ARG A 162 13.81 41.97 -12.21
N LYS A 163 14.85 42.79 -12.15
CA LYS A 163 14.88 44.23 -12.45
C LYS A 163 15.88 44.48 -13.58
N GLU A 164 15.86 45.67 -14.17
CA GLU A 164 16.65 46.04 -15.37
C GLU A 164 18.13 45.59 -15.32
N ASP A 165 18.82 45.75 -14.19
CA ASP A 165 20.25 45.39 -14.05
C ASP A 165 20.53 44.30 -13.00
N GLU A 166 19.49 43.80 -12.32
CA GLU A 166 19.64 42.93 -11.15
C GLU A 166 18.61 41.79 -11.16
N THR A 167 19.03 40.58 -10.82
CA THR A 167 18.14 39.44 -10.57
C THR A 167 18.32 38.97 -9.13
N VAL A 168 17.26 39.07 -8.34
CA VAL A 168 17.22 38.60 -6.95
C VAL A 168 16.58 37.21 -6.94
N ILE A 169 17.28 36.25 -6.35
CA ILE A 169 16.83 34.87 -6.21
C ILE A 169 16.60 34.63 -4.73
N LEU A 170 15.37 34.24 -4.40
CA LEU A 170 15.00 33.85 -3.05
C LEU A 170 15.44 32.41 -2.83
N VAL A 171 16.23 32.20 -1.79
CA VAL A 171 16.72 30.89 -1.38
C VAL A 171 16.31 30.62 0.06
N GLN A 172 16.46 29.37 0.51
CA GLN A 172 16.23 29.08 1.92
C GLN A 172 17.16 29.93 2.80
N GLY A 173 16.57 30.60 3.79
CA GLY A 173 17.31 31.39 4.78
C GLY A 173 17.85 32.74 4.31
N GLY A 174 17.54 33.19 3.08
CA GLY A 174 18.09 34.43 2.54
C GLY A 174 17.73 34.76 1.09
N SER A 175 18.51 35.65 0.48
CA SER A 175 18.43 35.94 -0.95
C SER A 175 19.83 36.10 -1.55
N LEU A 176 19.92 35.82 -2.85
CA LEU A 176 21.12 36.03 -3.67
C LEU A 176 20.79 37.06 -4.75
N THR A 177 21.57 38.12 -4.86
CA THR A 177 21.40 39.16 -5.87
C THR A 177 22.51 39.04 -6.91
N PHE A 178 22.13 38.89 -8.17
CA PHE A 178 23.04 38.79 -9.31
C PHE A 178 22.92 40.03 -10.19
N ASN A 179 24.06 40.58 -10.61
CA ASN A 179 24.15 41.62 -11.64
C ASN A 179 24.65 40.99 -12.96
N MET A 180 24.99 41.81 -13.96
CA MET A 180 25.53 41.32 -15.23
C MET A 180 26.89 40.61 -15.05
N ASP A 181 27.67 41.00 -14.04
CA ASP A 181 29.03 40.50 -13.76
C ASP A 181 29.04 39.23 -12.89
N GLY A 182 27.89 38.82 -12.33
CA GLY A 182 27.78 37.61 -11.49
C GLY A 182 27.06 37.86 -10.17
N LEU A 183 27.44 37.14 -9.11
CA LEU A 183 26.86 37.33 -7.78
C LEU A 183 27.34 38.66 -7.20
N PHE A 184 26.42 39.59 -6.99
CA PHE A 184 26.70 40.93 -6.49
C PHE A 184 26.55 41.03 -4.97
N ASN A 185 25.50 40.43 -4.41
CA ASN A 185 25.22 40.52 -2.97
C ASN A 185 24.43 39.28 -2.49
N HIS A 186 24.42 39.08 -1.17
CA HIS A 186 23.58 38.08 -0.52
C HIS A 186 23.00 38.65 0.77
N THR A 187 21.82 38.18 1.16
CA THR A 187 21.21 38.49 2.45
C THR A 187 20.82 37.21 3.17
N GLY A 188 20.77 37.25 4.50
CA GLY A 188 20.39 36.09 5.32
C GLY A 188 21.57 35.38 5.97
N VAL A 189 21.29 34.69 7.07
CA VAL A 189 22.32 34.04 7.92
C VAL A 189 22.84 32.77 7.25
N GLU A 190 21.98 32.01 6.57
CA GLU A 190 22.38 30.74 5.93
C GLU A 190 23.33 30.94 4.75
N PRO A 191 23.08 31.85 3.78
CA PRO A 191 24.05 32.11 2.73
C PRO A 191 25.38 32.65 3.28
N ALA A 192 25.34 33.56 4.26
CA ALA A 192 26.55 34.16 4.84
C ALA A 192 27.49 33.09 5.44
N LEU A 193 26.94 32.16 6.24
CA LEU A 193 27.73 31.07 6.83
C LEU A 193 28.38 30.16 5.78
N LEU A 194 27.68 29.90 4.67
CA LEU A 194 28.21 29.05 3.60
C LEU A 194 29.32 29.76 2.80
N PHE A 195 29.21 31.07 2.59
CA PHE A 195 30.26 31.84 1.93
C PHE A 195 31.48 32.06 2.82
N ASP A 196 31.28 32.30 4.12
CA ASP A 196 32.39 32.42 5.09
C ASP A 196 33.23 31.13 5.13
N HIS A 197 32.58 29.97 5.07
CA HIS A 197 33.29 28.69 5.08
C HIS A 197 34.12 28.43 3.81
N VAL A 198 33.78 29.07 2.68
CA VAL A 198 34.49 28.93 1.40
C VAL A 198 35.57 29.99 1.21
N SER A 199 35.50 31.12 1.91
CA SER A 199 36.43 32.24 1.74
C SER A 199 37.80 32.10 2.44
N ASP A 200 38.03 31.03 3.20
CA ASP A 200 39.28 30.83 3.98
C ASP A 200 40.49 30.34 3.17
N GLY A 201 40.37 30.20 1.85
CA GLY A 201 41.49 29.88 0.96
C GLY A 201 41.56 30.86 -0.19
N GLU A 202 42.70 31.55 -0.34
CA GLU A 202 43.05 32.38 -1.50
C GLU A 202 42.78 31.64 -2.82
N ARG A 203 41.59 31.80 -3.35
CA ARG A 203 41.23 31.50 -4.74
C ARG A 203 40.26 32.60 -5.16
N GLU A 204 40.71 33.46 -6.06
CA GLU A 204 39.81 34.30 -6.84
C GLU A 204 38.64 33.44 -7.31
N LEU A 205 37.45 33.74 -6.81
CA LEU A 205 36.22 33.12 -7.24
C LEU A 205 35.99 33.56 -8.69
N GLN A 206 36.43 32.75 -9.65
CA GLN A 206 35.89 32.81 -10.99
C GLN A 206 34.42 32.41 -10.88
N PHE A 207 33.55 33.42 -10.89
CA PHE A 207 32.10 33.27 -10.78
C PHE A 207 31.53 32.58 -12.03
N GLY A 208 31.69 31.27 -12.12
CA GLY A 208 30.79 30.42 -12.89
C GLY A 208 29.52 30.22 -12.08
N SER A 209 28.46 30.96 -12.39
CA SER A 209 27.13 30.68 -11.83
C SER A 209 26.54 29.45 -12.53
N PHE A 210 26.28 28.39 -11.77
CA PHE A 210 25.65 27.17 -12.27
C PHE A 210 24.17 27.18 -11.88
N VAL A 211 23.33 26.97 -12.89
CA VAL A 211 21.87 27.10 -12.78
C VAL A 211 21.25 25.78 -13.23
N SER A 212 20.44 25.14 -12.38
CA SER A 212 19.91 23.78 -12.58
C SER A 212 18.38 23.75 -12.66
N TRP A 213 17.88 23.33 -13.81
CA TRP A 213 16.45 23.23 -14.15
C TRP A 213 15.87 21.83 -13.92
N SER A 214 14.57 21.75 -13.67
CA SER A 214 13.79 20.50 -13.64
C SER A 214 12.64 20.58 -14.64
N ASN A 215 12.69 19.73 -15.66
CA ASN A 215 11.60 19.55 -16.62
C ASN A 215 10.75 18.34 -16.20
N SER A 216 9.91 18.52 -15.17
CA SER A 216 9.09 17.43 -14.65
C SER A 216 7.59 17.77 -14.59
N VAL A 217 7.00 18.22 -15.71
CA VAL A 217 5.51 18.26 -15.82
C VAL A 217 4.96 17.93 -17.23
N SER A 218 5.71 18.03 -18.32
CA SER A 218 5.11 17.96 -19.68
C SER A 218 4.93 16.56 -20.29
N ALA A 219 5.40 15.47 -19.66
CA ALA A 219 5.35 14.13 -20.23
C ALA A 219 4.03 13.34 -19.97
N TRP A 220 3.18 13.77 -19.03
CA TRP A 220 1.98 13.00 -18.63
C TRP A 220 0.68 13.36 -19.36
N PHE A 221 0.62 14.46 -20.12
CA PHE A 221 -0.64 14.92 -20.75
C PHE A 221 -0.80 14.63 -22.25
N LYS A 222 0.13 13.90 -22.89
CA LYS A 222 0.03 13.55 -24.33
C LYS A 222 -0.53 12.15 -24.62
N LYS A 223 -1.13 11.48 -23.64
CA LYS A 223 -1.66 10.11 -23.79
C LYS A 223 -3.06 9.86 -23.20
N LEU A 224 -3.84 10.91 -23.03
CA LEU A 224 -5.30 10.86 -22.82
C LEU A 224 -5.97 11.67 -23.93
#